data_AF-A0A2E9DWR8-F1
#
_entry.id   AF-A0A2E9DWR8-F1
#
_cell.length_a   1.000
_cell.length_b   1.000
_cell.length_c   1.000
_cell.angle_alpha   90.00
_cell.angle_beta   90.00
_cell.angle_gamma   90.00
#
_symmetry.space_group_name_H-M   'P 1'
#
loop_
_entity.id
_entity.type
_entity.pdbx_description
1 polymer ?
#
loop_
_entity_poly.entity_id
_entity_poly.type
_entity_poly.pdbx_seq_one_letter_code
_entity_poly.pdbx_strand_id
1 'polypeptide(L)'
;MQDSYGDGWNGASIAVNVNGTVLANWGLTSGSAGSDSLETLNGDVVDFLFTGGSWDSEITFQITDPAGNNIYNGGAPAAGSFLNHTSNSTCVPATVNVTFQLDMNQVTAGFTTPEVNGTWNNWCGNCNPMTDADGDGIWEATIALLSGNYEYKFSADAWTIQEMNDPTASCTNG
;
A
#
# COMPACT_ATOMS: atom_id res chain seq x y z
N MET A 1 -18.74 -7.87 14.69
CA MET A 1 -18.29 -7.93 16.09
C MET A 1 -19.50 -7.79 16.99
N GLN A 2 -19.63 -8.62 18.02
CA GLN A 2 -20.75 -8.63 18.97
C GLN A 2 -20.19 -8.82 20.39
N ASP A 3 -20.87 -8.20 21.35
CA ASP A 3 -20.61 -8.30 22.78
C ASP A 3 -21.96 -8.40 23.52
N SER A 4 -22.09 -9.42 24.36
CA SER A 4 -23.34 -9.74 25.05
C SER A 4 -23.64 -8.81 26.23
N TYR A 5 -22.62 -8.17 26.83
CA TYR A 5 -22.78 -7.29 28.00
C TYR A 5 -22.85 -5.81 27.63
N GLY A 6 -22.40 -5.44 26.44
CA GLY A 6 -22.48 -4.10 25.87
C GLY A 6 -21.44 -3.13 26.42
N ASP A 7 -20.42 -3.62 27.14
CA ASP A 7 -19.30 -2.83 27.65
C ASP A 7 -18.07 -2.86 26.72
N GLY A 8 -18.15 -3.62 25.63
CA GLY A 8 -17.13 -3.73 24.61
C GLY A 8 -16.40 -5.08 24.71
N TRP A 9 -15.22 -5.17 24.13
CA TRP A 9 -14.41 -6.39 24.12
C TRP A 9 -13.36 -6.40 25.24
N ASN A 10 -13.42 -5.45 26.17
CA ASN A 10 -12.65 -5.48 27.41
C ASN A 10 -11.13 -5.72 27.21
N GLY A 11 -10.58 -5.09 26.17
CA GLY A 11 -9.17 -5.18 25.77
C GLY A 11 -8.85 -6.26 24.74
N ALA A 12 -9.81 -7.14 24.40
CA ALA A 12 -9.65 -8.11 23.34
C ALA A 12 -9.68 -7.46 21.95
N SER A 13 -8.95 -8.03 21.00
CA SER A 13 -8.85 -7.51 19.64
C SER A 13 -8.46 -8.59 18.62
N ILE A 14 -8.66 -8.30 17.34
CA ILE A 14 -8.24 -9.10 16.20
C ILE A 14 -7.26 -8.25 15.39
N ALA A 15 -5.99 -8.62 15.41
CA ALA A 15 -5.00 -8.08 14.49
C ALA A 15 -5.17 -8.77 13.13
N VAL A 16 -5.12 -7.98 12.06
CA VAL A 16 -5.21 -8.47 10.69
C VAL A 16 -3.90 -8.19 9.98
N ASN A 17 -3.23 -9.28 9.61
CA ASN A 17 -1.99 -9.27 8.90
C ASN A 17 -2.25 -9.58 7.41
N VAL A 18 -1.76 -8.72 6.53
CA VAL A 18 -1.79 -8.92 5.08
C VAL A 18 -0.36 -9.03 4.58
N ASN A 19 -0.02 -10.16 3.94
CA ASN A 19 1.29 -10.45 3.37
C ASN A 19 2.47 -10.27 4.36
N GLY A 20 2.25 -10.55 5.64
CA GLY A 20 3.27 -10.46 6.69
C GLY A 20 3.27 -9.13 7.46
N THR A 21 2.52 -8.11 7.03
CA THR A 21 2.40 -6.82 7.71
C THR A 21 1.05 -6.66 8.40
N VAL A 22 1.05 -6.24 9.67
CA VAL A 22 -0.20 -5.89 10.37
C VAL A 22 -0.75 -4.57 9.79
N LEU A 23 -1.94 -4.62 9.19
CA LEU A 23 -2.60 -3.45 8.60
C LEU A 23 -3.75 -2.93 9.46
N ALA A 24 -4.33 -3.76 10.32
CA ALA A 24 -5.43 -3.38 11.18
C ALA A 24 -5.39 -4.10 12.53
N ASN A 25 -6.01 -3.48 13.53
CA ASN A 25 -6.28 -4.10 14.82
C ASN A 25 -7.69 -3.74 15.27
N TRP A 26 -8.61 -4.68 15.16
CA TRP A 26 -10.04 -4.47 15.37
C TRP A 26 -10.47 -4.91 16.76
N GLY A 27 -11.31 -4.11 17.41
CA GLY A 27 -11.93 -4.47 18.68
C GLY A 27 -13.18 -3.63 18.88
N LEU A 28 -13.79 -3.75 20.04
CA LEU A 28 -14.96 -2.98 20.43
C LEU A 28 -14.67 -2.24 21.73
N THR A 29 -14.56 -0.91 21.69
CA THR A 29 -14.24 -0.11 22.88
C THR A 29 -15.44 0.02 23.83
N SER A 30 -16.66 -0.01 23.30
CA SER A 30 -17.92 -0.01 24.05
C SER A 30 -19.09 -0.42 23.14
N GLY A 31 -20.24 -0.73 23.74
CA GLY A 31 -21.45 -1.12 23.02
C GLY A 31 -21.48 -2.63 22.72
N SER A 32 -22.62 -3.10 22.22
CA SER A 32 -22.89 -4.53 22.02
C SER A 32 -22.61 -5.04 20.61
N ALA A 33 -22.32 -4.16 19.64
CA ALA A 33 -22.04 -4.55 18.26
C ALA A 33 -21.17 -3.52 17.54
N GLY A 34 -20.40 -4.01 16.56
CA GLY A 34 -19.59 -3.18 15.67
C GLY A 34 -19.20 -3.92 14.39
N SER A 35 -18.69 -3.17 13.42
CA SER A 35 -18.15 -3.68 12.16
C SER A 35 -16.91 -2.90 11.78
N ASP A 36 -15.94 -3.59 11.18
CA ASP A 36 -14.73 -3.01 10.61
C ASP A 36 -14.38 -3.81 9.34
N SER A 37 -13.57 -3.23 8.47
CA SER A 37 -13.20 -3.81 7.18
C SER A 37 -11.89 -3.23 6.68
N LEU A 38 -11.15 -4.03 5.90
CA LEU A 38 -10.01 -3.57 5.13
C LEU A 38 -10.11 -4.07 3.69
N GLU A 39 -9.42 -3.37 2.79
CA GLU A 39 -9.31 -3.77 1.39
C GLU A 39 -8.13 -4.72 1.18
N THR A 40 -8.30 -5.67 0.26
CA THR A 40 -7.24 -6.61 -0.15
C THR A 40 -7.20 -6.77 -1.67
N LEU A 41 -6.08 -7.25 -2.17
CA LEU A 41 -5.89 -7.67 -3.54
C LEU A 41 -6.10 -9.18 -3.68
N ASN A 42 -6.46 -9.61 -4.89
CA ASN A 42 -6.58 -11.01 -5.22
C ASN A 42 -5.25 -11.73 -4.95
N GLY A 43 -5.30 -12.79 -4.14
CA GLY A 43 -4.13 -13.59 -3.78
C GLY A 43 -3.37 -13.11 -2.55
N ASP A 44 -3.76 -11.99 -1.93
CA ASP A 44 -3.21 -11.59 -0.63
C ASP A 44 -3.41 -12.69 0.41
N VAL A 45 -2.37 -12.97 1.19
CA VAL A 45 -2.46 -13.86 2.36
C VAL A 45 -2.88 -13.03 3.56
N VAL A 46 -4.08 -13.30 4.07
CA VAL A 46 -4.69 -12.61 5.20
C VAL A 46 -4.71 -13.54 6.41
N ASP A 47 -3.98 -13.17 7.45
CA ASP A 47 -3.91 -13.90 8.73
C ASP A 47 -4.58 -13.08 9.83
N PHE A 48 -5.50 -13.71 10.57
CA PHE A 48 -6.24 -13.11 11.67
C PHE A 48 -5.75 -13.66 13.00
N LEU A 49 -5.35 -12.76 13.89
CA LEU A 49 -4.76 -13.08 15.18
C LEU A 49 -5.61 -12.51 16.30
N PHE A 50 -6.12 -13.37 17.17
CA PHE A 50 -6.89 -12.93 18.33
C PHE A 50 -5.97 -12.63 19.51
N THR A 51 -6.16 -11.48 20.12
CA THR A 51 -5.58 -11.13 21.42
C THR A 51 -6.73 -11.14 22.43
N GLY A 52 -6.63 -12.00 23.44
CA GLY A 52 -7.63 -12.09 24.51
C GLY A 52 -7.59 -10.88 25.45
N GLY A 53 -8.74 -10.57 26.03
CA GLY A 53 -8.96 -9.52 27.02
C GLY A 53 -9.55 -10.09 28.31
N SER A 54 -10.37 -9.30 28.97
CA SER A 54 -11.25 -9.82 30.03
C SER A 54 -12.57 -10.29 29.43
N TRP A 55 -13.15 -11.36 29.98
CA TRP A 55 -14.50 -11.84 29.62
C TRP A 55 -14.70 -12.29 28.16
N ASP A 56 -13.64 -12.73 27.46
CA ASP A 56 -13.66 -13.22 26.07
C ASP A 56 -14.83 -14.17 25.72
N SER A 57 -15.37 -14.91 26.67
CA SER A 57 -16.56 -15.77 26.48
C SER A 57 -17.83 -15.03 26.03
N GLU A 58 -17.91 -13.72 26.20
CA GLU A 58 -19.05 -12.89 25.76
C GLU A 58 -18.97 -12.47 24.29
N ILE A 59 -17.78 -12.59 23.70
CA ILE A 59 -17.46 -12.08 22.37
C ILE A 59 -17.91 -13.09 21.32
N THR A 60 -18.61 -12.61 20.30
CA THR A 60 -18.82 -13.34 19.05
C THR A 60 -18.55 -12.45 17.84
N PHE A 61 -18.12 -13.02 16.73
CA PHE A 61 -17.91 -12.28 15.51
C PHE A 61 -18.02 -13.14 14.27
N GLN A 62 -18.24 -12.45 13.16
CA GLN A 62 -18.24 -13.00 11.83
C GLN A 62 -17.16 -12.30 11.00
N ILE A 63 -16.46 -13.08 10.18
CA ILE A 63 -15.56 -12.58 9.14
C ILE A 63 -16.12 -13.03 7.79
N THR A 64 -16.22 -12.10 6.86
CA THR A 64 -16.61 -12.37 5.48
C THR A 64 -15.45 -12.05 4.53
N ASP A 65 -15.28 -12.86 3.50
CA ASP A 65 -14.37 -12.57 2.40
C ASP A 65 -14.93 -11.47 1.48
N PRO A 66 -14.13 -10.92 0.56
CA PRO A 66 -14.58 -9.94 -0.43
C PRO A 66 -15.73 -10.41 -1.35
N ALA A 67 -15.90 -11.72 -1.55
CA ALA A 67 -17.03 -12.28 -2.29
C ALA A 67 -18.32 -12.37 -1.45
N GLY A 68 -18.27 -11.99 -0.17
CA GLY A 68 -19.38 -12.01 0.78
C GLY A 68 -19.60 -13.37 1.45
N ASN A 69 -18.70 -14.35 1.24
CA ASN A 69 -18.79 -15.64 1.92
C ASN A 69 -18.36 -15.49 3.38
N ASN A 70 -19.06 -16.16 4.27
CA ASN A 70 -18.65 -16.26 5.67
C ASN A 70 -17.45 -17.24 5.77
N ILE A 71 -16.32 -16.73 6.22
CA ILE A 71 -15.09 -17.52 6.45
C ILE A 71 -14.82 -17.79 7.93
N TYR A 72 -15.53 -17.11 8.83
CA TYR A 72 -15.55 -17.40 10.25
C TYR A 72 -16.87 -16.92 10.87
N ASN A 73 -17.44 -17.75 11.75
CA ASN A 73 -18.59 -17.39 12.57
C ASN A 73 -18.50 -18.13 13.90
N GLY A 74 -18.16 -17.42 14.97
CA GLY A 74 -17.91 -18.06 16.26
C GLY A 74 -17.68 -17.08 17.40
N GLY A 75 -17.44 -17.66 18.58
CA GLY A 75 -16.99 -16.92 19.75
C GLY A 75 -15.52 -16.58 19.70
N ALA A 76 -14.98 -15.95 20.75
CA ALA A 76 -13.54 -15.72 20.87
C ALA A 76 -12.73 -17.04 20.74
N PRO A 77 -11.78 -17.15 19.80
CA PRO A 77 -10.89 -18.30 19.68
C PRO A 77 -9.77 -18.24 20.74
N ALA A 78 -8.88 -19.24 20.73
CA ALA A 78 -7.65 -19.14 21.51
C ALA A 78 -6.78 -17.98 21.00
N ALA A 79 -6.02 -17.35 21.92
CA ALA A 79 -5.11 -16.28 21.55
C ALA A 79 -4.04 -16.76 20.55
N GLY A 80 -3.73 -15.92 19.56
CA GLY A 80 -2.84 -16.23 18.44
C GLY A 80 -3.56 -16.25 17.08
N SER A 81 -2.85 -16.69 16.04
CA SER A 81 -3.43 -16.91 14.71
C SER A 81 -4.50 -18.01 14.79
N PHE A 82 -5.69 -17.69 14.30
CA PHE A 82 -6.82 -18.62 14.32
C PHE A 82 -7.46 -18.82 12.94
N LEU A 83 -7.16 -17.94 11.97
CA LEU A 83 -7.68 -18.02 10.61
C LEU A 83 -6.65 -17.47 9.63
N ASN A 84 -6.29 -18.28 8.64
CA ASN A 84 -5.49 -17.85 7.49
C ASN A 84 -6.34 -18.05 6.22
N HIS A 85 -6.42 -17.00 5.39
CA HIS A 85 -7.24 -16.97 4.20
C HIS A 85 -6.49 -16.32 3.04
N THR A 86 -6.61 -16.88 1.85
CA THR A 86 -6.16 -16.24 0.61
C THR A 86 -7.31 -15.42 0.04
N SER A 87 -7.14 -14.10 -0.04
CA SER A 87 -8.18 -13.19 -0.50
C SER A 87 -8.62 -13.52 -1.93
N ASN A 88 -9.93 -13.60 -2.12
CA ASN A 88 -10.60 -13.75 -3.42
C ASN A 88 -11.16 -12.42 -3.95
N SER A 89 -10.61 -11.29 -3.47
CA SER A 89 -10.96 -9.96 -3.97
C SER A 89 -10.92 -9.90 -5.49
N THR A 90 -11.86 -9.19 -6.10
CA THR A 90 -11.79 -8.86 -7.53
C THR A 90 -10.82 -7.72 -7.82
N CYS A 91 -10.36 -7.02 -6.78
CA CYS A 91 -9.33 -6.00 -6.90
C CYS A 91 -8.00 -6.67 -7.23
N VAL A 92 -7.41 -6.27 -8.36
CA VAL A 92 -6.07 -6.69 -8.79
C VAL A 92 -5.18 -5.46 -8.88
N PRO A 93 -3.85 -5.59 -8.71
CA PRO A 93 -2.93 -4.49 -9.01
C PRO A 93 -3.22 -3.94 -10.40
N ALA A 94 -3.63 -2.68 -10.48
CA ALA A 94 -3.88 -2.01 -11.75
C ALA A 94 -2.62 -1.27 -12.19
N THR A 95 -2.32 -1.34 -13.48
CA THR A 95 -1.35 -0.45 -14.09
C THR A 95 -2.00 0.91 -14.34
N VAL A 96 -1.37 1.97 -13.85
CA VAL A 96 -1.75 3.36 -14.10
C VAL A 96 -0.64 4.06 -14.88
N ASN A 97 -1.03 4.99 -15.74
CA ASN A 97 -0.07 5.84 -16.45
C ASN A 97 0.33 6.99 -15.53
N VAL A 98 1.62 7.08 -15.21
CA VAL A 98 2.20 8.17 -14.43
C VAL A 98 3.01 9.04 -15.38
N THR A 99 2.62 10.30 -15.53
CA THR A 99 3.37 11.29 -16.31
C THR A 99 4.34 12.02 -15.39
N PHE A 100 5.63 11.88 -15.67
CA PHE A 100 6.71 12.64 -15.04
C PHE A 100 6.99 13.87 -15.88
N GLN A 101 7.20 15.00 -15.21
CA GLN A 101 7.53 16.29 -15.84
C GLN A 101 8.80 16.84 -15.21
N LEU A 102 9.74 17.30 -16.05
CA LEU A 102 11.04 17.84 -15.65
C LEU A 102 11.30 19.16 -16.37
N ASP A 103 11.36 20.25 -15.62
CA ASP A 103 11.73 21.56 -16.16
C ASP A 103 13.26 21.65 -16.34
N MET A 104 13.70 21.74 -17.60
CA MET A 104 15.11 21.86 -17.96
C MET A 104 15.53 23.30 -18.25
N ASN A 105 14.63 24.29 -18.17
CA ASN A 105 14.93 25.70 -18.52
C ASN A 105 16.04 26.34 -17.67
N GLN A 106 16.31 25.80 -16.47
CA GLN A 106 17.35 26.29 -15.58
C GLN A 106 18.68 25.54 -15.71
N VAL A 107 18.72 24.47 -16.51
CA VAL A 107 19.93 23.68 -16.73
C VAL A 107 20.81 24.38 -17.76
N THR A 108 21.96 24.87 -17.32
CA THR A 108 22.92 25.60 -18.17
C THR A 108 24.00 24.70 -18.77
N ALA A 109 24.16 23.48 -18.26
CA ALA A 109 25.00 22.46 -18.86
C ALA A 109 24.38 21.99 -20.18
N GLY A 110 25.21 21.69 -21.19
CA GLY A 110 24.73 21.09 -22.42
C GLY A 110 24.22 19.68 -22.15
N PHE A 111 23.02 19.37 -22.65
CA PHE A 111 22.42 18.04 -22.58
C PHE A 111 21.77 17.70 -23.93
N THR A 112 21.57 16.41 -24.22
CA THR A 112 20.85 15.94 -25.42
C THR A 112 19.48 15.36 -25.06
N THR A 113 19.41 14.51 -24.05
CA THR A 113 18.18 13.78 -23.72
C THR A 113 18.04 13.63 -22.21
N PRO A 114 17.05 14.28 -21.58
CA PRO A 114 16.66 14.00 -20.22
C PRO A 114 15.97 12.63 -20.11
N GLU A 115 16.13 11.94 -18.98
CA GLU A 115 15.54 10.63 -18.71
C GLU A 115 14.94 10.57 -17.29
N VAL A 116 13.92 9.72 -17.12
CA VAL A 116 13.37 9.36 -15.80
C VAL A 116 13.69 7.92 -15.44
N ASN A 117 14.35 7.72 -14.31
CA ASN A 117 14.87 6.44 -13.87
C ASN A 117 14.21 6.05 -12.56
N GLY A 118 14.05 4.76 -12.31
CA GLY A 118 13.52 4.34 -11.02
C GLY A 118 13.68 2.87 -10.72
N THR A 119 13.11 2.46 -9.59
CA THR A 119 13.17 1.05 -9.16
C THR A 119 12.46 0.11 -10.13
N TRP A 120 11.49 0.61 -10.92
CA TRP A 120 10.78 -0.19 -11.92
C TRP A 120 11.64 -0.62 -13.11
N ASN A 121 12.73 0.08 -13.41
CA ASN A 121 13.61 -0.21 -14.54
C ASN A 121 15.07 -0.45 -14.13
N ASN A 122 15.32 -0.81 -12.87
CA ASN A 122 16.66 -1.00 -12.30
C ASN A 122 17.59 0.22 -12.52
N TRP A 123 17.06 1.44 -12.43
CA TRP A 123 17.82 2.67 -12.62
C TRP A 123 18.51 2.77 -14.00
N CYS A 124 17.86 2.27 -15.05
CA CYS A 124 18.41 2.29 -16.41
C CYS A 124 18.41 3.70 -17.02
N GLY A 125 19.58 4.33 -17.05
CA GLY A 125 19.84 5.73 -17.45
C GLY A 125 19.47 6.13 -18.87
N ASN A 126 19.13 5.19 -19.75
CA ASN A 126 18.80 5.45 -21.15
C ASN A 126 17.55 4.70 -21.63
N CYS A 127 16.80 4.07 -20.71
CA CYS A 127 15.62 3.27 -21.06
C CYS A 127 14.34 4.11 -21.18
N ASN A 128 14.26 5.25 -20.50
CA ASN A 128 13.06 6.11 -20.47
C ASN A 128 13.42 7.56 -20.82
N PRO A 129 13.80 7.84 -22.09
CA PRO A 129 14.02 9.20 -22.54
C PRO A 129 12.71 10.00 -22.45
N MET A 130 12.83 11.25 -22.02
CA MET A 130 11.72 12.21 -21.97
C MET A 130 11.63 12.98 -23.29
N THR A 131 10.50 13.62 -23.56
CA THR A 131 10.28 14.47 -24.74
C THR A 131 9.74 15.84 -24.35
N ASP A 132 10.17 16.89 -25.03
CA ASP A 132 9.60 18.25 -24.98
C ASP A 132 8.84 18.49 -26.28
N ALA A 133 7.59 18.01 -26.35
CA ALA A 133 6.83 17.95 -27.58
C ALA A 133 6.21 19.30 -27.98
N ASP A 134 5.96 20.17 -27.00
CA ASP A 134 5.38 21.50 -27.19
C ASP A 134 6.43 22.63 -27.17
N GLY A 135 7.66 22.33 -26.78
CA GLY A 135 8.81 23.22 -26.86
C GLY A 135 8.85 24.27 -25.75
N ASP A 136 8.24 23.99 -24.60
CA ASP A 136 8.23 24.89 -23.45
C ASP A 136 9.40 24.67 -22.48
N GLY A 137 10.24 23.66 -22.75
CA GLY A 137 11.39 23.28 -21.94
C GLY A 137 11.04 22.39 -20.74
N ILE A 138 9.78 21.98 -20.60
CA ILE A 138 9.30 20.97 -19.65
C ILE A 138 9.23 19.64 -20.38
N TRP A 139 10.14 18.74 -20.01
CA TRP A 139 10.25 17.42 -20.60
C TRP A 139 9.33 16.43 -19.91
N GLU A 140 8.75 15.52 -20.69
CA GLU A 140 7.70 14.64 -20.21
C GLU A 140 7.96 13.19 -20.58
N ALA A 141 7.62 12.26 -19.68
CA ALA A 141 7.59 10.83 -19.96
C ALA A 141 6.41 10.18 -19.22
N THR A 142 5.68 9.32 -19.91
CA THR A 142 4.57 8.56 -19.31
C THR A 142 4.98 7.11 -19.12
N ILE A 143 5.03 6.65 -17.87
CA ILE A 143 5.40 5.29 -17.51
C ILE A 143 4.16 4.57 -16.96
N ALA A 144 3.91 3.37 -17.49
CA ALA A 144 2.86 2.49 -17.00
C ALA A 144 3.39 1.73 -15.77
N LEU A 145 2.91 2.07 -14.57
CA LEU A 145 3.35 1.50 -13.29
C LEU A 145 2.19 0.79 -12.60
N LEU A 146 2.47 -0.34 -11.95
CA LEU A 146 1.50 -0.93 -11.02
C LEU A 146 1.30 -0.01 -9.82
N SER A 147 0.15 -0.10 -9.14
CA SER A 147 -0.01 0.57 -7.85
C SER A 147 1.04 0.08 -6.85
N GLY A 148 1.77 1.01 -6.24
CA GLY A 148 2.84 0.70 -5.30
C GLY A 148 3.74 1.91 -5.04
N ASN A 149 4.77 1.69 -4.22
CA ASN A 149 5.78 2.70 -3.92
C ASN A 149 6.98 2.51 -4.86
N TYR A 150 7.41 3.59 -5.49
CA TYR A 150 8.57 3.61 -6.37
C TYR A 150 9.48 4.77 -5.98
N GLU A 151 10.78 4.54 -6.05
CA GLU A 151 11.75 5.63 -6.04
C GLU A 151 12.09 5.97 -7.48
N TYR A 152 12.29 7.26 -7.75
CA TYR A 152 12.68 7.74 -9.05
C TYR A 152 13.74 8.83 -8.96
N LYS A 153 14.42 9.05 -10.09
CA LYS A 153 15.40 10.10 -10.25
C LYS A 153 15.53 10.54 -11.71
N PHE A 154 15.66 11.83 -11.94
CA PHE A 154 15.94 12.42 -13.24
C PHE A 154 17.43 12.45 -13.56
N SER A 155 17.75 12.16 -14.82
CA SER A 155 19.08 12.31 -15.40
C SER A 155 19.02 12.99 -16.76
N ALA A 156 20.19 13.32 -17.32
CA ALA A 156 20.34 13.53 -18.74
C ALA A 156 21.60 12.84 -19.26
N ASP A 157 21.54 12.36 -20.49
CA ASP A 157 22.62 11.73 -21.24
C ASP A 157 23.24 10.55 -20.49
N ALA A 158 22.41 9.55 -20.13
CA ALA A 158 22.82 8.32 -19.48
C ALA A 158 23.62 8.55 -18.18
N TRP A 159 23.02 9.29 -17.24
CA TRP A 159 23.60 9.67 -15.93
C TRP A 159 24.76 10.67 -15.97
N THR A 160 25.10 11.25 -17.12
CA THR A 160 26.14 12.30 -17.22
C THR A 160 25.76 13.53 -16.40
N ILE A 161 24.49 13.90 -16.46
CA ILE A 161 23.87 14.90 -15.58
C ILE A 161 22.81 14.17 -14.76
N GLN A 162 22.67 14.53 -13.49
CA GLN A 162 21.67 13.95 -12.62
C GLN A 162 21.20 15.00 -11.62
N GLU A 163 19.94 14.91 -11.22
CA GLU A 163 19.45 15.76 -10.15
C GLU A 163 20.18 15.47 -8.83
N MET A 164 20.27 16.47 -7.97
CA MET A 164 20.79 16.33 -6.62
C MET A 164 19.61 16.45 -5.67
N ASN A 165 19.25 15.33 -5.05
CA ASN A 165 18.16 15.29 -4.10
C ASN A 165 18.64 15.91 -2.79
N ASP A 166 17.86 16.84 -2.23
CA ASP A 166 18.07 17.31 -0.86
C ASP A 166 17.61 16.21 0.09
N PRO A 167 18.53 15.55 0.84
CA PRO A 167 18.19 14.40 1.69
C PRO A 167 17.26 14.77 2.87
N THR A 168 17.00 16.05 3.10
CA THR A 168 16.08 16.55 4.12
C THR A 168 14.69 16.88 3.60
N ALA A 169 14.48 16.81 2.27
CA ALA A 169 13.19 17.08 1.66
C ALA A 169 12.22 15.91 1.90
N SER A 170 10.94 16.23 2.10
CA SER A 170 9.88 15.29 2.46
C SER A 170 9.63 14.16 1.46
N CYS A 171 10.13 14.31 0.23
CA CYS A 171 9.96 13.34 -0.86
C CYS A 171 11.28 12.67 -1.25
N THR A 172 12.29 12.73 -0.39
CA THR A 172 13.59 12.10 -0.61
C THR A 172 13.86 11.07 0.48
N ASN A 173 14.47 9.96 0.07
CA ASN A 173 15.12 9.03 0.98
C ASN A 173 16.52 9.61 1.22
N GLY A 174 16.75 10.09 2.45
CA GLY A 174 18.02 10.66 2.90
C GLY A 174 19.03 9.62 3.34
#